data_AF-A0A7V4LRD3-F1
#
_entry.id   AF-A0A7V4LRD3-F1
#
_cell.length_a   1.000
_cell.length_b   1.000
_cell.length_c   1.000
_cell.angle_alpha   90.00
_cell.angle_beta   90.00
_cell.angle_gamma   90.00
#
_symmetry.space_group_name_H-M   'P 1'
#
loop_
_entity.id
_entity.type
_entity.pdbx_description
1 polymer ?
#
loop_
_entity_poly.entity_id
_entity_poly.type
_entity_poly.pdbx_seq_one_letter_code
_entity_poly.pdbx_strand_id
1 'polypeptide(L)'
;MLALEGGALVRLGAADSPGNVNSAHGRMRLFVGGGTAYAVHNQGYNTLDVSDPAAPRLITHRPTTQFGWKQIVLNGSGLGVATVSPNMAFDGPHHFSLYDVRDPAVVDAFLTEFPTPGVARALALNNGLAYVADHTAGLHVLNYLAYDRQGRPPTLRLTGRFPENRAGEGELKTVTADVSDDVQVRHVEFYLNGLPVFTDGNYPFEFRFLVPVRSEGAERFTLRARAVDTGGNATWSEELTIQIVPDATPPRLVRTVPAAGALVGRLSQVALFFSEPLAEATLTQAALRLVSVGPDGVPGTADDVPLSVALESHPEIRAVYLRHAGDLPPGLYQVRVAETLTDLAGNRLAAPVNFTFRAYSFEDADADGLPDELETALGYDPTRTDSNGNGVRDGDEDPDGDGLTNSFEVLRSQTDPLRHDTDGNGVEDGEEDPDRDSLSNRREQTAGTDPLNPDTDGDSLPDWWELLHGTNPNVADAQLDTDADGQSNWEEFVAGTDPNDPGSYLKIDRLWASASGVTVEFLAVSNRAYSVLFKDALLEPFWSHLADVPSQPTNRLQRIADPSAGPALRFYRLSTPAAR
;
A
#
# COMPACT_ATOMS: atom_id res chain seq x y z
N MET A 1 11.01 -6.19 -0.20
CA MET A 1 9.76 -5.50 -0.56
C MET A 1 8.66 -6.14 0.27
N LEU A 2 7.84 -5.37 0.99
CA LEU A 2 6.66 -5.94 1.67
C LEU A 2 5.70 -6.39 0.56
N ALA A 3 5.38 -7.67 0.49
CA ALA A 3 4.25 -8.12 -0.32
C ALA A 3 2.99 -7.54 0.33
N LEU A 4 2.26 -6.71 -0.41
CA LEU A 4 0.91 -6.28 -0.04
C LEU A 4 0.06 -7.56 0.05
N GLU A 5 -0.42 -7.93 1.23
CA GLU A 5 -1.45 -8.98 1.31
C GLU A 5 -2.63 -8.56 0.43
N GLY A 6 -2.96 -9.38 -0.57
CA GLY A 6 -4.03 -9.07 -1.53
C GLY A 6 -3.72 -7.99 -2.58
N GLY A 7 -2.47 -7.48 -2.69
CA GLY A 7 -2.13 -6.46 -3.68
C GLY A 7 -2.64 -5.05 -3.37
N ALA A 8 -3.33 -4.84 -2.24
CA ALA A 8 -3.89 -3.56 -1.84
C ALA A 8 -3.01 -2.83 -0.80
N LEU A 9 -2.91 -1.51 -0.92
CA LEU A 9 -2.31 -0.66 0.11
C LEU A 9 -3.27 -0.53 1.30
N VAL A 10 -2.96 -1.21 2.40
CA VAL A 10 -3.76 -1.13 3.63
C VAL A 10 -3.17 -0.10 4.59
N ARG A 11 -3.98 0.88 4.99
CA ARG A 11 -3.62 1.85 6.04
C ARG A 11 -3.79 1.20 7.42
N LEU A 12 -2.68 0.94 8.10
CA LEU A 12 -2.69 0.39 9.47
C LEU A 12 -3.05 1.44 10.54
N GLY A 13 -2.57 2.67 10.39
CA GLY A 13 -2.77 3.77 11.34
C GLY A 13 -2.43 5.11 10.70
N ALA A 14 -2.80 6.20 11.37
CA ALA A 14 -2.49 7.57 10.93
C ALA A 14 -2.37 8.51 12.13
N ALA A 15 -1.50 9.51 12.01
CA ALA A 15 -1.34 10.59 12.97
C ALA A 15 -1.03 11.89 12.25
N ASP A 16 -1.54 13.00 12.79
CA ASP A 16 -1.24 14.32 12.26
C ASP A 16 0.21 14.72 12.56
N SER A 17 0.87 15.28 11.55
CA SER A 17 2.20 15.86 11.67
C SER A 17 2.10 17.36 11.34
N PRO A 18 1.84 18.23 12.33
CA PRO A 18 1.59 19.65 12.10
C PRO A 18 2.82 20.39 11.56
N GLY A 19 2.60 21.45 10.78
CA GLY A 19 3.67 22.29 10.23
C GLY A 19 3.49 22.52 8.74
N ASN A 20 4.00 23.65 8.26
CA ASN A 20 3.89 24.00 6.85
C ASN A 20 4.78 23.11 6.00
N VAL A 21 4.25 22.63 4.88
CA VAL A 21 5.05 21.89 3.90
C VAL A 21 6.06 22.82 3.21
N ASN A 22 7.20 22.27 2.78
CA ASN A 22 8.16 23.02 1.98
C ASN A 22 7.55 23.33 0.59
N SER A 23 7.89 24.49 0.00
CA SER A 23 7.22 25.12 -1.17
C SER A 23 6.75 24.19 -2.30
N ALA A 24 5.63 24.55 -2.96
CA ALA A 24 4.97 24.11 -4.23
C ALA A 24 5.10 22.65 -4.76
N HIS A 25 6.11 21.88 -4.38
CA HIS A 25 6.41 20.53 -4.84
C HIS A 25 6.38 19.48 -3.71
N GLY A 26 6.01 19.85 -2.48
CA GLY A 26 5.55 18.91 -1.44
C GLY A 26 6.56 17.88 -0.92
N ARG A 27 7.87 18.02 -1.19
CA ARG A 27 8.87 17.00 -0.81
C ARG A 27 9.27 17.11 0.66
N MET A 28 8.46 16.53 1.53
CA MET A 28 8.83 16.22 2.91
C MET A 28 9.32 14.77 2.98
N ARG A 29 10.41 14.53 3.71
CA ARG A 29 10.94 13.18 3.92
C ARG A 29 10.75 12.77 5.37
N LEU A 30 10.43 11.50 5.53
CA LEU A 30 10.29 10.86 6.82
C LEU A 30 11.52 9.96 7.06
N PHE A 31 11.99 9.93 8.30
CA PHE A 31 12.90 8.89 8.76
C PHE A 31 12.24 8.14 9.93
N VAL A 32 12.41 6.82 10.00
CA VAL A 32 11.86 6.00 11.09
C VAL A 32 12.96 5.12 11.66
N GLY A 33 13.12 5.10 12.97
CA GLY A 33 14.06 4.22 13.67
C GLY A 33 13.79 4.19 15.17
N GLY A 34 14.01 3.04 15.81
CA GLY A 34 13.82 2.88 17.26
C GLY A 34 12.39 3.17 17.74
N GLY A 35 11.39 2.86 16.91
CA GLY A 35 9.98 3.16 17.22
C GLY A 35 9.61 4.63 17.15
N THR A 36 10.49 5.51 16.67
CA THR A 36 10.20 6.94 16.49
C THR A 36 10.31 7.33 15.02
N ALA A 37 9.31 8.07 14.55
CA ALA A 37 9.24 8.69 13.24
C ALA A 37 9.64 10.18 13.34
N TYR A 38 10.46 10.66 12.40
CA TYR A 38 10.98 12.02 12.31
C TYR A 38 10.47 12.66 11.02
N ALA A 39 9.35 13.39 11.12
CA ALA A 39 8.65 13.96 9.99
C ALA A 39 9.03 15.43 9.81
N VAL A 40 9.76 15.76 8.74
CA VAL A 40 10.20 17.14 8.49
C VAL A 40 9.04 18.04 8.04
N HIS A 41 9.07 19.29 8.47
CA HIS A 41 8.24 20.39 7.97
C HIS A 41 9.14 21.59 7.66
N ASN A 42 8.64 22.66 7.07
CA ASN A 42 9.46 23.76 6.55
C ASN A 42 10.38 24.48 7.57
N GLN A 43 10.11 24.34 8.87
CA GLN A 43 10.80 25.02 9.97
C GLN A 43 11.45 24.03 10.95
N GLY A 44 11.43 22.73 10.67
CA GLY A 44 11.88 21.74 11.64
C GLY A 44 11.46 20.32 11.31
N TYR A 45 11.27 19.54 12.36
CA TYR A 45 10.75 18.19 12.28
C TYR A 45 9.92 17.88 13.52
N ASN A 46 8.92 17.04 13.32
CA ASN A 46 8.12 16.45 14.37
C ASN A 46 8.65 15.07 14.70
N THR A 47 8.48 14.67 15.95
CA THR A 47 8.67 13.27 16.35
C THR A 47 7.32 12.62 16.63
N LEU A 48 7.17 11.39 16.17
CA LEU A 48 5.98 10.59 16.37
C LEU A 48 6.39 9.22 16.93
N ASP A 49 5.69 8.75 17.93
CA ASP A 49 5.76 7.39 18.43
C ASP A 49 5.06 6.48 17.42
N VAL A 50 5.82 5.53 16.88
CA VAL A 50 5.37 4.53 15.90
C VAL A 50 5.77 3.13 16.36
N SER A 51 5.98 2.94 17.67
CA SER A 51 6.23 1.63 18.27
C SER A 51 5.06 0.67 18.07
N ASP A 52 3.84 1.21 18.00
CA ASP A 52 2.66 0.56 17.45
C ASP A 52 2.23 1.26 16.14
N PRO A 53 2.46 0.64 14.96
CA PRO A 53 2.12 1.24 13.67
C PRO A 53 0.61 1.39 13.47
N ALA A 54 -0.24 0.70 14.25
CA ALA A 54 -1.69 0.85 14.20
C ALA A 54 -2.18 2.10 14.96
N ALA A 55 -1.36 2.63 15.89
CA ALA A 55 -1.70 3.76 16.74
C ALA A 55 -0.54 4.77 16.83
N PRO A 56 -0.09 5.35 15.71
CA PRO A 56 0.96 6.35 15.74
C PRO A 56 0.51 7.59 16.53
N ARG A 57 1.43 8.23 17.25
CA ARG A 57 1.11 9.38 18.11
C ARG A 57 2.18 10.46 18.07
N LEU A 58 1.77 11.71 17.84
CA LEU A 58 2.68 12.85 17.94
C LEU A 58 3.31 12.92 19.35
N ILE A 59 4.64 12.99 19.41
CA ILE A 59 5.41 13.18 20.64
C ILE A 59 5.63 14.68 20.86
N THR A 60 6.21 15.36 19.86
CA THR A 60 6.47 16.80 19.94
C THR A 60 6.43 17.46 18.56
N HIS A 61 6.05 18.74 18.56
CA HIS A 61 6.13 19.66 17.43
C HIS A 61 6.61 21.01 17.94
N ARG A 62 7.77 21.46 17.46
CA ARG A 62 8.28 22.82 17.69
C ARG A 62 9.13 23.25 16.49
N PRO A 63 8.99 24.50 16.03
CA PRO A 63 9.91 25.08 15.05
C PRO A 63 11.34 25.11 15.59
N THR A 64 12.29 24.78 14.73
CA THR A 64 13.71 25.08 14.96
C THR A 64 14.03 26.50 14.52
N THR A 65 15.26 26.96 14.81
CA THR A 65 15.76 28.25 14.35
C THR A 65 16.10 28.26 12.85
N GLN A 66 16.28 27.08 12.25
CA GLN A 66 16.61 26.94 10.83
C GLN A 66 15.35 26.71 9.98
N PHE A 67 15.40 27.16 8.73
CA PHE A 67 14.30 27.07 7.77
C PHE A 67 14.63 26.08 6.64
N GLY A 68 13.67 25.75 5.79
CA GLY A 68 13.91 25.04 4.53
C GLY A 68 14.34 23.59 4.69
N TRP A 69 13.99 22.94 5.79
CA TRP A 69 14.26 21.53 6.06
C TRP A 69 13.80 20.60 4.93
N LYS A 70 14.64 19.60 4.61
CA LYS A 70 14.37 18.61 3.56
C LYS A 70 14.36 17.17 4.09
N GLN A 71 15.27 16.84 5.00
CA GLN A 71 15.42 15.50 5.55
C GLN A 71 16.21 15.54 6.85
N ILE A 72 15.95 14.59 7.74
CA ILE A 72 16.83 14.21 8.84
C ILE A 72 17.01 12.69 8.80
N VAL A 73 18.22 12.19 9.09
CA VAL A 73 18.53 10.75 9.24
C VAL A 73 19.32 10.57 10.52
N LEU A 74 18.93 9.60 11.32
CA LEU A 74 19.59 9.32 12.60
C LEU A 74 20.71 8.31 12.45
N ASN A 75 21.67 8.41 13.36
CA ASN A 75 22.82 7.51 13.42
C ASN A 75 22.72 6.43 14.52
N GLY A 76 21.60 6.39 15.27
CA GLY A 76 21.38 5.43 16.36
C GLY A 76 22.10 5.70 17.68
N SER A 77 22.97 6.71 17.76
CA SER A 77 23.74 7.07 18.97
C SER A 77 23.39 8.48 19.47
N GLY A 78 22.15 8.90 19.21
CA GLY A 78 21.64 10.18 19.70
C GLY A 78 21.93 11.39 18.83
N LEU A 79 22.44 11.20 17.60
CA LEU A 79 22.60 12.29 16.63
C LEU A 79 21.66 12.13 15.43
N GLY A 80 21.12 13.26 15.00
CA GLY A 80 20.37 13.42 13.77
C GLY A 80 21.14 14.30 12.80
N VAL A 81 21.31 13.84 11.57
CA VAL A 81 21.95 14.58 10.49
C VAL A 81 20.88 15.10 9.55
N ALA A 82 20.84 16.41 9.35
CA ALA A 82 19.79 17.08 8.60
C ALA A 82 20.32 17.85 7.38
N THR A 83 19.56 17.83 6.30
CA THR A 83 19.73 18.78 5.20
C THR A 83 18.72 19.90 5.34
N VAL A 84 19.24 21.10 5.50
CA VAL A 84 18.50 22.31 5.86
C VAL A 84 18.93 23.44 4.93
N SER A 85 18.04 24.39 4.66
CA SER A 85 18.26 25.42 3.63
C SER A 85 17.87 26.80 4.17
N PRO A 86 18.78 27.78 4.23
CA PRO A 86 18.44 29.12 4.73
C PRO A 86 17.34 29.82 3.91
N ASN A 87 17.10 29.35 2.68
CA ASN A 87 16.21 29.91 1.67
C ASN A 87 15.64 28.80 0.76
N MET A 88 14.54 29.11 0.05
CA MET A 88 13.87 28.18 -0.88
C MET A 88 14.41 28.26 -2.32
N ALA A 89 15.30 29.20 -2.61
CA ALA A 89 15.83 29.46 -3.95
C ALA A 89 17.20 28.77 -4.17
N PHE A 90 17.67 28.79 -5.42
CA PHE A 90 19.01 28.33 -5.80
C PHE A 90 20.02 29.49 -5.67
N ASP A 91 20.25 29.97 -4.44
CA ASP A 91 20.89 31.28 -4.22
C ASP A 91 22.13 31.27 -3.32
N GLY A 92 22.70 30.10 -2.98
CA GLY A 92 23.97 30.05 -2.27
C GLY A 92 24.30 28.70 -1.64
N PRO A 93 25.25 28.65 -0.69
CA PRO A 93 25.56 27.43 0.05
C PRO A 93 24.39 27.01 0.96
N HIS A 94 24.06 25.72 0.95
CA HIS A 94 23.03 25.12 1.83
C HIS A 94 23.70 24.36 2.99
N HIS A 95 22.93 23.94 3.98
CA HIS A 95 23.50 23.49 5.25
C HIS A 95 23.30 21.99 5.46
N PHE A 96 24.39 21.32 5.78
CA PHE A 96 24.40 20.01 6.43
C PHE A 96 24.50 20.24 7.94
N SER A 97 23.42 19.98 8.67
CA SER A 97 23.29 20.32 10.09
C SER A 97 23.27 19.07 10.97
N LEU A 98 23.83 19.19 12.17
CA LEU A 98 23.88 18.14 13.17
C LEU A 98 23.01 18.54 14.37
N TYR A 99 22.20 17.59 14.83
CA TYR A 99 21.26 17.73 15.94
C TYR A 99 21.50 16.65 16.99
N ASP A 100 21.28 16.99 18.26
CA ASP A 100 21.10 16.02 19.32
C ASP A 100 19.63 15.59 19.35
N VAL A 101 19.39 14.28 19.26
CA VAL A 101 18.05 13.68 19.15
C VAL A 101 17.84 12.58 20.19
N ARG A 102 18.65 12.55 21.26
CA ARG A 102 18.55 11.55 22.34
C ARG A 102 17.20 11.58 23.05
N ASP A 103 16.60 12.76 23.16
CA ASP A 103 15.26 12.93 23.69
C ASP A 103 14.31 13.30 22.53
N PRO A 104 13.40 12.41 22.12
CA PRO A 104 12.47 12.70 21.04
C PRO A 104 11.50 13.84 21.39
N ALA A 105 11.37 14.27 22.65
CA ALA A 105 10.60 15.45 23.02
C ALA A 105 11.34 16.77 22.74
N VAL A 106 12.63 16.72 22.41
CA VAL A 106 13.49 17.88 22.12
C VAL A 106 13.86 17.87 20.63
N VAL A 107 13.40 18.88 19.88
CA VAL A 107 13.58 18.94 18.41
C VAL A 107 14.41 20.14 17.93
N ASP A 108 14.86 20.98 18.84
CA ASP A 108 15.60 22.23 18.58
C ASP A 108 17.06 22.20 19.08
N ALA A 109 17.56 21.03 19.49
CA ALA A 109 18.93 20.86 19.98
C ALA A 109 19.98 20.81 18.85
N PHE A 110 20.18 21.96 18.20
CA PHE A 110 21.20 22.15 17.16
C PHE A 110 22.61 22.11 17.74
N LEU A 111 23.53 21.43 17.04
CA LEU A 111 24.94 21.28 17.44
C LEU A 111 25.89 22.08 16.54
N THR A 112 25.85 21.84 15.23
CA THR A 112 26.74 22.50 14.26
C THR A 112 26.23 22.34 12.83
N GLU A 113 26.82 23.08 11.90
CA GLU A 113 26.54 22.98 10.47
C GLU A 113 27.82 22.97 9.62
N PHE A 114 27.72 22.35 8.45
CA PHE A 114 28.71 22.36 7.38
C PHE A 114 28.05 22.93 6.12
N PRO A 115 28.53 24.07 5.60
CA PRO A 115 28.02 24.62 4.34
C PRO A 115 28.40 23.73 3.15
N THR A 116 27.41 23.24 2.42
CA THR A 116 27.58 22.59 1.11
C THR A 116 27.43 23.64 -0.01
N PRO A 117 28.19 23.52 -1.10
CA PRO A 117 28.22 24.55 -2.15
C PRO A 117 26.98 24.61 -3.05
N GLY A 118 26.15 23.56 -3.08
CA GLY A 118 24.90 23.46 -3.82
C GLY A 118 23.67 23.38 -2.92
N VAL A 119 22.61 22.74 -3.43
CA VAL A 119 21.34 22.56 -2.69
C VAL A 119 21.21 21.12 -2.18
N ALA A 120 21.45 20.92 -0.89
CA ALA A 120 21.38 19.61 -0.27
C ALA A 120 19.93 19.08 -0.26
N ARG A 121 19.65 18.06 -1.09
CA ARG A 121 18.29 17.54 -1.33
C ARG A 121 18.01 16.19 -0.69
N ALA A 122 19.06 15.41 -0.46
CA ALA A 122 18.96 14.07 0.09
C ALA A 122 20.19 13.78 0.92
N LEU A 123 19.99 12.98 1.97
CA LEU A 123 21.09 12.44 2.73
C LEU A 123 20.85 10.96 3.06
N ALA A 124 21.93 10.20 3.13
CA ALA A 124 21.97 8.84 3.65
C ALA A 124 23.19 8.70 4.56
N LEU A 125 23.05 7.92 5.63
CA LEU A 125 24.15 7.53 6.49
C LEU A 125 24.50 6.08 6.18
N ASN A 126 25.78 5.78 6.01
CA ASN A 126 26.28 4.41 5.88
C ASN A 126 27.72 4.33 6.39
N ASN A 127 28.03 3.29 7.17
CA ASN A 127 29.37 3.04 7.71
C ASN A 127 29.97 4.26 8.44
N GLY A 128 29.11 4.99 9.17
CA GLY A 128 29.50 6.21 9.90
C GLY A 128 29.73 7.45 9.02
N LEU A 129 29.52 7.41 7.71
CA LEU A 129 29.67 8.57 6.83
C LEU A 129 28.33 9.09 6.36
N ALA A 130 28.25 10.39 6.10
CA ALA A 130 27.10 11.02 5.48
C ALA A 130 27.33 11.24 4.00
N TYR A 131 26.38 10.78 3.18
CA TYR A 131 26.37 10.94 1.73
C TYR A 131 25.27 11.94 1.38
N VAL A 132 25.66 13.12 0.90
CA VAL A 132 24.75 14.24 0.64
C VAL A 132 24.64 14.49 -0.86
N ALA A 133 23.43 14.38 -1.40
CA ALA A 133 23.16 14.77 -2.79
C ALA A 133 22.88 16.28 -2.84
N ASP A 134 23.81 17.04 -3.39
CA ASP A 134 23.87 18.50 -3.34
C ASP A 134 23.53 19.14 -4.69
N HIS A 135 22.57 18.54 -5.39
CA HIS A 135 22.10 18.99 -6.69
C HIS A 135 23.23 19.10 -7.73
N THR A 136 23.42 20.27 -8.32
CA THR A 136 24.42 20.57 -9.35
C THR A 136 25.84 20.58 -8.80
N ALA A 137 26.02 20.64 -7.47
CA ALA A 137 27.33 20.45 -6.85
C ALA A 137 27.73 18.97 -6.71
N GLY A 138 26.81 18.04 -6.97
CA GLY A 138 27.10 16.60 -7.01
C GLY A 138 26.93 15.91 -5.66
N LEU A 139 27.83 14.97 -5.37
CA LEU A 139 27.82 14.14 -4.16
C LEU A 139 28.91 14.59 -3.20
N HIS A 140 28.54 14.83 -1.94
CA HIS A 140 29.49 15.08 -0.86
C HIS A 140 29.52 13.88 0.09
N VAL A 141 30.72 13.47 0.49
CA VAL A 141 30.95 12.47 1.53
C VAL A 141 31.51 13.20 2.74
N LEU A 142 30.70 13.35 3.77
CA LEU A 142 30.99 14.14 4.94
C LEU A 142 31.22 13.24 6.15
N ASN A 143 32.32 13.53 6.85
CA ASN A 143 32.54 13.01 8.18
C ASN A 143 31.91 13.98 9.18
N TYR A 144 30.89 13.53 9.90
CA TYR A 144 30.19 14.28 10.94
C TYR A 144 30.47 13.72 12.34
N LEU A 145 31.45 12.80 12.41
CA LEU A 145 31.75 12.00 13.57
C LEU A 145 32.75 12.70 14.48
N ALA A 146 32.61 12.48 15.79
CA ALA A 146 33.62 12.90 16.74
C ALA A 146 34.74 11.86 16.76
N TYR A 147 36.00 12.30 16.92
CA TYR A 147 37.09 11.37 17.19
C TYR A 147 36.88 10.72 18.56
N ASP A 148 36.92 9.40 18.64
CA ASP A 148 36.83 8.70 19.93
C ASP A 148 38.09 8.94 20.77
N ARG A 149 37.92 9.75 21.82
CA ARG A 149 38.98 10.06 22.77
C ARG A 149 38.92 9.21 24.03
N GLN A 150 37.84 8.48 24.24
CA GLN A 150 37.58 7.76 25.49
C GLN A 150 37.85 6.27 25.38
N GLY A 151 37.90 5.72 24.16
CA GLY A 151 38.16 4.29 23.93
C GLY A 151 37.06 3.42 24.53
N ARG A 152 35.84 3.96 24.66
CA ARG A 152 34.70 3.29 25.26
C ARG A 152 33.97 2.55 24.14
N PRO A 153 33.75 1.23 24.27
CA PRO A 153 33.05 0.47 23.25
C PRO A 153 31.53 0.60 23.39
N PRO A 154 30.77 0.32 22.30
CA PRO A 154 29.32 0.42 22.31
C PRO A 154 28.65 -0.47 23.35
N THR A 155 27.49 -0.05 23.80
CA THR A 155 26.50 -0.96 24.42
C THR A 155 25.65 -1.56 23.32
N LEU A 156 25.34 -2.85 23.41
CA LEU A 156 24.61 -3.57 22.37
C LEU A 156 23.66 -4.59 23.01
N ARG A 157 22.40 -4.56 22.60
CA ARG A 157 21.39 -5.57 22.90
C ARG A 157 20.67 -5.97 21.62
N LEU A 158 20.43 -7.27 21.45
CA LEU A 158 19.55 -7.76 20.39
C LEU A 158 18.11 -7.80 20.90
N THR A 159 17.19 -7.29 20.08
CA THR A 159 15.75 -7.40 20.29
C THR A 159 15.10 -8.05 19.07
N GLY A 160 14.20 -8.99 19.33
CA GLY A 160 13.49 -9.76 18.31
C GLY A 160 12.32 -10.49 18.93
N ARG A 161 11.25 -10.70 18.17
CA ARG A 161 10.06 -11.40 18.67
C ARG A 161 10.25 -12.91 18.55
N PHE A 162 10.75 -13.50 19.63
CA PHE A 162 10.87 -14.96 19.82
C PHE A 162 10.08 -15.40 21.07
N PRO A 163 8.76 -15.59 20.98
CA PRO A 163 7.95 -16.07 22.10
C PRO A 163 8.56 -17.36 22.67
N GLU A 164 8.78 -17.39 23.99
CA GLU A 164 9.40 -18.53 24.68
C GLU A 164 10.78 -18.95 24.14
N ASN A 165 11.50 -18.05 23.46
CA ASN A 165 12.73 -18.35 22.71
C ASN A 165 12.54 -19.41 21.63
N ARG A 166 11.41 -19.37 20.92
CA ARG A 166 11.07 -20.29 19.84
C ARG A 166 10.83 -19.55 18.52
N ALA A 167 11.15 -20.19 17.40
CA ALA A 167 10.85 -19.71 16.06
C ALA A 167 10.48 -20.88 15.13
N GLY A 168 9.53 -20.68 14.22
CA GLY A 168 9.18 -21.70 13.23
C GLY A 168 10.32 -21.92 12.25
N GLU A 169 10.59 -23.17 11.91
CA GLU A 169 11.54 -23.55 10.86
C GLU A 169 11.19 -22.85 9.52
N GLY A 170 12.17 -22.28 8.82
CA GLY A 170 11.93 -21.58 7.56
C GLY A 170 11.16 -20.25 7.67
N GLU A 171 10.72 -19.86 8.86
CA GLU A 171 9.98 -18.61 9.09
C GLU A 171 10.88 -17.37 8.87
N LEU A 172 10.38 -16.34 8.21
CA LEU A 172 11.08 -15.07 8.08
C LEU A 172 11.02 -14.28 9.41
N LYS A 173 12.19 -13.96 9.98
CA LYS A 173 12.33 -13.17 11.20
C LYS A 173 13.16 -11.91 10.97
N THR A 174 12.89 -10.90 11.78
CA THR A 174 13.72 -9.69 11.89
C THR A 174 14.28 -9.61 13.30
N VAL A 175 15.57 -9.32 13.42
CA VAL A 175 16.22 -8.95 14.67
C VAL A 175 16.79 -7.54 14.55
N THR A 176 16.61 -6.73 15.59
CA THR A 176 17.12 -5.37 15.68
C THR A 176 18.25 -5.31 16.69
N ALA A 177 19.29 -4.55 16.40
CA ALA A 177 20.36 -4.26 17.33
C ALA A 177 20.13 -2.88 17.96
N ASP A 178 19.76 -2.87 19.24
CA ASP A 178 19.70 -1.68 20.06
C ASP A 178 21.11 -1.35 20.53
N VAL A 179 21.69 -0.31 19.92
CA VAL A 179 23.07 0.10 20.16
C VAL A 179 23.08 1.53 20.69
N SER A 180 23.89 1.79 21.71
CA SER A 180 24.21 3.16 22.13
C SER A 180 25.67 3.26 22.50
N ASP A 181 26.28 4.40 22.22
CA ASP A 181 27.70 4.65 22.43
C ASP A 181 27.90 6.14 22.75
N ASP A 182 29.07 6.50 23.29
CA ASP A 182 29.43 7.90 23.53
C ASP A 182 29.97 8.62 22.28
N VAL A 183 30.40 7.86 21.29
CA VAL A 183 30.59 8.28 19.90
C VAL A 183 29.61 7.52 18.99
N GLN A 184 29.86 7.55 17.68
CA GLN A 184 28.97 6.93 16.73
C GLN A 184 29.30 5.46 16.51
N VAL A 185 28.24 4.66 16.41
CA VAL A 185 28.31 3.28 15.94
C VAL A 185 28.54 3.32 14.43
N ARG A 186 29.63 2.71 13.97
CA ARG A 186 29.97 2.65 12.55
C ARG A 186 29.12 1.63 11.82
N HIS A 187 29.04 0.42 12.37
CA HIS A 187 28.29 -0.69 11.81
C HIS A 187 28.02 -1.77 12.86
N VAL A 188 27.06 -2.64 12.57
CA VAL A 188 26.73 -3.83 13.37
C VAL A 188 26.89 -5.07 12.50
N GLU A 189 27.68 -6.03 12.97
CA GLU A 189 27.88 -7.34 12.36
C GLU A 189 26.93 -8.33 13.03
N PHE A 190 26.07 -9.00 12.27
CA PHE A 190 25.17 -10.05 12.75
C PHE A 190 25.75 -11.42 12.45
N TYR A 191 25.58 -12.33 13.41
CA TYR A 191 26.10 -13.69 13.38
C TYR A 191 24.98 -14.69 13.63
N LEU A 192 24.97 -15.76 12.85
CA LEU A 192 24.08 -16.91 12.99
C LEU A 192 24.94 -18.15 13.20
N ASN A 193 24.74 -18.88 14.29
CA ASN A 193 25.54 -20.06 14.65
C ASN A 193 27.06 -19.78 14.69
N GLY A 194 27.43 -18.56 15.10
CA GLY A 194 28.81 -18.09 15.15
C GLY A 194 29.43 -17.66 13.80
N LEU A 195 28.68 -17.77 12.69
CA LEU A 195 29.13 -17.32 11.37
C LEU A 195 28.61 -15.90 11.06
N PRO A 196 29.44 -15.00 10.52
CA PRO A 196 28.96 -13.68 10.11
C PRO A 196 28.03 -13.82 8.91
N VAL A 197 26.84 -13.23 9.00
CA VAL A 197 25.79 -13.35 7.97
C VAL A 197 25.39 -12.02 7.35
N PHE A 198 25.54 -10.91 8.09
CA PHE A 198 25.17 -9.59 7.60
C PHE A 198 25.95 -8.50 8.34
N THR A 199 26.25 -7.40 7.65
CA THR A 199 26.79 -6.19 8.25
C THR A 199 25.91 -5.03 7.87
N ASP A 200 25.35 -4.35 8.86
CA ASP A 200 24.52 -3.17 8.66
C ASP A 200 25.27 -1.91 9.06
N GLY A 201 25.40 -0.98 8.11
CA GLY A 201 26.03 0.32 8.32
C GLY A 201 25.01 1.45 8.53
N ASN A 202 23.71 1.14 8.52
CA ASN A 202 22.64 2.12 8.51
C ASN A 202 21.74 1.90 9.73
N TYR A 203 21.47 2.97 10.49
CA TYR A 203 20.47 2.91 11.55
C TYR A 203 19.05 3.07 10.95
N PRO A 204 18.03 2.34 11.44
CA PRO A 204 18.09 1.29 12.46
C PRO A 204 18.83 0.04 11.97
N PHE A 205 19.69 -0.53 12.85
CA PHE A 205 20.49 -1.70 12.53
C PHE A 205 19.62 -2.96 12.63
N GLU A 206 19.22 -3.50 11.48
CA GLU A 206 18.27 -4.60 11.40
C GLU A 206 18.78 -5.72 10.50
N PHE A 207 18.53 -6.96 10.93
CA PHE A 207 18.83 -8.14 10.13
C PHE A 207 17.59 -8.99 9.94
N ARG A 208 17.21 -9.19 8.68
CA ARG A 208 16.12 -10.08 8.28
C ARG A 208 16.69 -11.38 7.76
N PHE A 209 16.18 -12.50 8.24
CA PHE A 209 16.68 -13.82 7.89
C PHE A 209 15.59 -14.87 7.98
N LEU A 210 15.78 -15.98 7.26
CA LEU A 210 14.95 -17.17 7.40
C LEU A 210 15.51 -18.03 8.54
N VAL A 211 14.63 -18.46 9.44
CA VAL A 211 15.00 -19.39 10.52
C VAL A 211 15.63 -20.64 9.90
N PRO A 212 16.82 -21.06 10.38
CA PRO A 212 17.50 -22.22 9.81
C PRO A 212 16.62 -23.47 9.79
N VAL A 213 16.70 -24.19 8.68
CA VAL A 213 16.14 -25.54 8.54
C VAL A 213 16.89 -26.47 9.49
N ARG A 214 16.20 -27.45 10.08
CA ARG A 214 16.75 -28.51 10.93
C ARG A 214 17.57 -29.52 10.11
N SER A 215 18.41 -29.07 9.18
CA SER A 215 19.45 -29.94 8.63
C SER A 215 20.52 -30.16 9.70
N GLU A 216 21.05 -31.39 9.79
CA GLU A 216 22.04 -31.80 10.80
C GLU A 216 21.53 -31.93 12.24
N GLY A 217 20.22 -32.04 12.46
CA GLY A 217 19.65 -32.30 13.80
C GLY A 217 19.80 -31.14 14.79
N ALA A 218 20.20 -29.95 14.31
CA ALA A 218 20.21 -28.74 15.11
C ALA A 218 18.76 -28.37 15.48
N GLU A 219 18.40 -28.57 16.75
CA GLU A 219 17.10 -28.16 17.29
C GLU A 219 17.07 -26.69 17.73
N ARG A 220 18.21 -26.02 17.59
CA ARG A 220 18.44 -24.66 18.06
C ARG A 220 19.40 -23.96 17.11
N PHE A 221 19.25 -22.63 17.02
CA PHE A 221 20.25 -21.76 16.42
C PHE A 221 20.65 -20.67 17.41
N THR A 222 21.84 -20.11 17.22
CA THR A 222 22.30 -18.97 18.02
C THR A 222 22.36 -17.70 17.19
N LEU A 223 21.97 -16.58 17.80
CA LEU A 223 22.12 -15.23 17.26
C LEU A 223 23.06 -14.43 18.15
N ARG A 224 23.95 -13.70 17.51
CA ARG A 224 24.82 -12.73 18.20
C ARG A 224 25.09 -11.56 17.26
N ALA A 225 25.40 -10.41 17.83
CA ALA A 225 25.87 -9.27 17.06
C ALA A 225 27.12 -8.67 17.68
N ARG A 226 27.87 -7.93 16.86
CA ARG A 226 29.02 -7.15 17.25
C ARG A 226 28.86 -5.73 16.72
N ALA A 227 28.78 -4.77 17.62
CA ALA A 227 28.76 -3.36 17.28
C ALA A 227 30.19 -2.83 17.31
N VAL A 228 30.56 -2.06 16.29
CA VAL A 228 31.87 -1.41 16.20
C VAL A 228 31.65 0.09 16.11
N ASP A 229 32.31 0.86 16.97
CA ASP A 229 32.28 2.31 16.90
C ASP A 229 33.27 2.87 15.86
N THR A 230 33.29 4.18 15.71
CA THR A 230 34.18 4.87 14.76
C THR A 230 35.65 4.97 15.24
N GLY A 231 35.91 4.75 16.53
CA GLY A 231 37.25 4.59 17.11
C GLY A 231 37.85 3.19 16.91
N GLY A 232 37.01 2.22 16.51
CA GLY A 232 37.36 0.83 16.32
C GLY A 232 37.19 -0.03 17.57
N ASN A 233 36.63 0.50 18.67
CA ASN A 233 36.26 -0.36 19.79
C ASN A 233 34.97 -1.11 19.45
N ALA A 234 34.78 -2.25 20.09
CA ALA A 234 33.69 -3.15 19.77
C ALA A 234 33.16 -3.88 20.99
N THR A 235 31.86 -4.14 20.96
CA THR A 235 31.16 -4.94 21.96
C THR A 235 30.34 -6.01 21.28
N TRP A 236 30.24 -7.15 21.93
CA TRP A 236 29.36 -8.25 21.54
C TRP A 236 28.07 -8.20 22.33
N SER A 237 26.96 -8.55 21.67
CA SER A 237 25.71 -8.85 22.37
C SER A 237 25.85 -10.13 23.21
N GLU A 238 24.90 -10.30 24.14
CA GLU A 238 24.53 -11.61 24.64
C GLU A 238 24.19 -12.55 23.48
N GLU A 239 24.50 -13.83 23.63
CA GLU A 239 24.12 -14.85 22.65
C GLU A 239 22.70 -15.32 22.92
N LEU A 240 21.81 -15.13 21.95
CA LEU A 240 20.44 -15.63 22.02
C LEU A 240 20.43 -17.05 21.47
N THR A 241 19.98 -18.02 22.29
CA THR A 241 19.75 -19.39 21.84
C THR A 241 18.26 -19.59 21.62
N ILE A 242 17.86 -19.85 20.37
CA ILE A 242 16.46 -19.98 19.97
C ILE A 242 16.20 -21.43 19.55
N GLN A 243 15.12 -22.01 20.07
CA GLN A 243 14.66 -23.34 19.68
C GLN A 243 13.90 -23.26 18.35
N ILE A 244 14.25 -24.16 17.43
CA ILE A 244 13.57 -24.31 16.14
C ILE A 244 12.34 -25.19 16.38
N VAL A 245 11.18 -24.66 16.04
CA VAL A 245 9.92 -25.40 16.05
C VAL A 245 9.76 -26.02 14.67
N PRO A 246 9.63 -27.36 14.56
CA PRO A 246 9.47 -28.02 13.28
C PRO A 246 8.25 -27.48 12.56
N ASP A 247 8.41 -27.18 11.28
CA ASP A 247 7.26 -26.88 10.44
C ASP A 247 6.67 -28.18 9.89
N ALA A 248 5.36 -28.34 10.05
CA ALA A 248 4.59 -29.46 9.52
C ALA A 248 3.49 -28.98 8.56
N THR A 249 3.50 -27.69 8.21
CA THR A 249 2.49 -27.06 7.37
C THR A 249 2.96 -27.14 5.91
N PRO A 250 2.20 -27.78 5.01
CA PRO A 250 2.48 -27.71 3.60
C PRO A 250 2.45 -26.27 3.07
N PRO A 251 3.36 -25.92 2.13
CA PRO A 251 3.23 -24.69 1.37
C PRO A 251 1.93 -24.74 0.55
N ARG A 252 1.34 -23.58 0.28
CA ARG A 252 0.12 -23.43 -0.54
C ARG A 252 0.31 -22.32 -1.55
N LEU A 253 -0.22 -22.49 -2.75
CA LEU A 253 -0.32 -21.40 -3.70
C LEU A 253 -1.42 -20.44 -3.21
N VAL A 254 -1.04 -19.21 -2.89
CA VAL A 254 -1.92 -18.18 -2.32
C VAL A 254 -2.44 -17.25 -3.40
N ARG A 255 -1.62 -16.94 -4.41
CA ARG A 255 -1.97 -16.00 -5.47
C ARG A 255 -1.16 -16.27 -6.73
N THR A 256 -1.75 -15.95 -7.89
CA THR A 256 -1.08 -16.03 -9.19
C THR A 256 -1.21 -14.71 -9.93
N VAL A 257 -0.24 -14.40 -10.78
CA VAL A 257 -0.33 -13.33 -11.77
C VAL A 257 0.15 -13.90 -13.11
N PRO A 258 -0.72 -13.99 -14.12
CA PRO A 258 -2.17 -13.72 -14.09
C PRO A 258 -2.95 -14.58 -13.08
N ALA A 259 -4.15 -14.10 -12.71
CA ALA A 259 -5.11 -14.91 -11.97
C ALA A 259 -5.58 -16.11 -12.82
N ALA A 260 -6.14 -17.12 -12.17
CA ALA A 260 -6.77 -18.23 -12.89
C ALA A 260 -7.94 -17.71 -13.73
N GLY A 261 -8.05 -18.17 -14.98
CA GLY A 261 -9.05 -17.70 -15.95
C GLY A 261 -8.71 -16.37 -16.63
N ALA A 262 -7.73 -15.63 -16.13
CA ALA A 262 -7.54 -14.24 -16.56
C ALA A 262 -7.19 -14.11 -18.03
N LEU A 263 -7.69 -13.01 -18.59
CA LEU A 263 -7.46 -12.54 -19.93
C LEU A 263 -6.36 -11.48 -19.89
N VAL A 264 -5.24 -11.74 -20.56
CA VAL A 264 -4.06 -10.86 -20.51
C VAL A 264 -3.58 -10.49 -21.90
N GLY A 265 -3.03 -9.28 -22.02
CA GLY A 265 -2.32 -8.87 -23.22
C GLY A 265 -0.93 -9.47 -23.32
N ARG A 266 0.01 -8.63 -23.74
CA ARG A 266 1.44 -8.97 -23.77
C ARG A 266 1.95 -9.34 -22.38
N LEU A 267 2.27 -10.61 -22.21
CA LEU A 267 2.82 -11.17 -20.98
C LEU A 267 4.08 -11.95 -21.31
N SER A 268 5.17 -11.70 -20.57
CA SER A 268 6.42 -12.48 -20.69
C SER A 268 6.79 -13.23 -19.40
N GLN A 269 5.97 -13.10 -18.35
CA GLN A 269 6.21 -13.73 -17.07
C GLN A 269 4.92 -14.11 -16.36
N VAL A 270 4.94 -15.23 -15.64
CA VAL A 270 3.90 -15.63 -14.68
C VAL A 270 4.52 -15.63 -13.28
N ALA A 271 3.82 -15.07 -12.29
CA ALA A 271 4.27 -15.07 -10.90
C ALA A 271 3.35 -15.92 -10.03
N LEU A 272 3.96 -16.76 -9.20
CA LEU A 272 3.28 -17.67 -8.26
C LEU A 272 3.68 -17.29 -6.84
N PHE A 273 2.72 -16.95 -5.99
CA PHE A 273 2.95 -16.56 -4.60
C PHE A 273 2.48 -17.66 -3.66
N PHE A 274 3.32 -18.03 -2.71
CA PHE A 274 3.10 -19.13 -1.79
C PHE A 274 2.90 -18.64 -0.35
N SER A 275 2.32 -19.49 0.49
CA SER A 275 2.14 -19.23 1.93
C SER A 275 3.47 -19.02 2.65
N GLU A 276 4.55 -19.55 2.09
CA GLU A 276 5.90 -19.59 2.67
C GLU A 276 6.95 -19.76 1.57
N PRO A 277 8.25 -19.53 1.88
CA PRO A 277 9.33 -19.74 0.92
C PRO A 277 9.48 -21.22 0.52
N LEU A 278 9.73 -21.45 -0.76
CA LEU A 278 9.98 -22.79 -1.30
C LEU A 278 11.46 -23.16 -1.27
N ALA A 279 11.76 -24.46 -1.18
CA ALA A 279 13.10 -24.98 -1.37
C ALA A 279 13.52 -24.88 -2.84
N GLU A 280 14.54 -24.07 -3.12
CA GLU A 280 15.07 -23.84 -4.47
C GLU A 280 15.44 -25.14 -5.20
N ALA A 281 15.93 -26.14 -4.47
CA ALA A 281 16.28 -27.45 -5.04
C ALA A 281 15.09 -28.20 -5.66
N THR A 282 13.86 -27.87 -5.27
CA THR A 282 12.63 -28.47 -5.82
C THR A 282 12.06 -27.69 -7.01
N LEU A 283 12.53 -26.46 -7.25
CA LEU A 283 12.12 -25.60 -8.35
C LEU A 283 12.71 -26.10 -9.68
N THR A 284 12.04 -27.09 -10.26
CA THR A 284 12.46 -27.72 -11.51
C THR A 284 11.39 -27.53 -12.59
N GLN A 285 11.79 -27.66 -13.86
CA GLN A 285 10.86 -27.72 -15.00
C GLN A 285 9.89 -28.91 -14.93
N ALA A 286 10.12 -29.89 -14.05
CA ALA A 286 9.16 -30.94 -13.78
C ALA A 286 8.08 -30.49 -12.78
N ALA A 287 8.47 -29.65 -11.81
CA ALA A 287 7.61 -29.19 -10.74
C ALA A 287 6.80 -27.94 -11.09
N LEU A 288 7.33 -27.07 -11.95
CA LEU A 288 6.69 -25.86 -12.44
C LEU A 288 6.76 -25.85 -13.96
N ARG A 289 5.60 -25.86 -14.61
CA ARG A 289 5.49 -25.84 -16.08
C ARG A 289 4.52 -24.78 -16.53
N LEU A 290 4.90 -24.09 -17.60
CA LEU A 290 3.98 -23.34 -18.44
C LEU A 290 3.75 -24.13 -19.72
N VAL A 291 2.50 -24.37 -20.08
CA VAL A 291 2.10 -25.19 -21.23
C VAL A 291 1.17 -24.38 -22.11
N SER A 292 1.46 -24.29 -23.39
CA SER A 292 0.50 -23.83 -24.40
C SER A 292 -0.49 -24.95 -24.62
N VAL A 293 -1.78 -24.70 -24.42
CA VAL A 293 -2.84 -25.72 -24.57
C VAL A 293 -3.05 -26.10 -26.04
N GLY A 294 -2.70 -25.20 -26.96
CA GLY A 294 -2.78 -25.50 -28.39
C GLY A 294 -4.17 -25.23 -28.97
N PRO A 295 -4.37 -25.54 -30.26
CA PRO A 295 -5.56 -25.15 -31.00
C PRO A 295 -6.88 -25.79 -30.54
N ASP A 296 -6.84 -26.96 -29.88
CA ASP A 296 -8.08 -27.61 -29.42
C ASP A 296 -8.69 -26.96 -28.16
N GLY A 297 -7.91 -26.11 -27.46
CA GLY A 297 -8.34 -25.41 -26.26
C GLY A 297 -8.56 -26.31 -25.04
N VAL A 298 -8.19 -27.59 -25.11
CA VAL A 298 -8.44 -28.59 -24.07
C VAL A 298 -7.12 -29.00 -23.40
N PRO A 299 -6.87 -28.63 -22.14
CA PRO A 299 -5.62 -29.01 -21.49
C PRO A 299 -5.44 -30.53 -21.35
N GLY A 300 -4.23 -31.01 -21.62
CA GLY A 300 -3.85 -32.42 -21.43
C GLY A 300 -3.97 -33.28 -22.68
N THR A 301 -4.19 -32.67 -23.84
CA THR A 301 -4.28 -33.34 -25.14
C THR A 301 -2.91 -33.41 -25.83
N ALA A 302 -2.88 -33.88 -27.08
CA ALA A 302 -1.63 -34.18 -27.78
C ALA A 302 -0.94 -32.93 -28.36
N ASP A 303 -1.67 -31.83 -28.48
CA ASP A 303 -1.22 -30.52 -28.98
C ASP A 303 -0.75 -29.58 -27.86
N ASP A 304 -0.86 -29.98 -26.59
CA ASP A 304 -0.20 -29.32 -25.47
C ASP A 304 1.33 -29.21 -25.70
N VAL A 305 1.85 -27.99 -25.79
CA VAL A 305 3.30 -27.73 -25.94
C VAL A 305 3.87 -27.08 -24.67
N PRO A 306 4.73 -27.78 -23.90
CA PRO A 306 5.45 -27.17 -22.79
C PRO A 306 6.38 -26.06 -23.28
N LEU A 307 6.29 -24.89 -22.66
CA LEU A 307 7.16 -23.75 -22.93
C LEU A 307 8.42 -23.80 -22.06
N SER A 308 9.53 -23.34 -22.63
CA SER A 308 10.78 -23.14 -21.89
C SER A 308 10.71 -21.83 -21.12
N VAL A 309 10.74 -21.90 -19.79
CA VAL A 309 10.74 -20.75 -18.90
C VAL A 309 11.94 -20.78 -17.95
N ALA A 310 12.52 -19.62 -17.63
CA ALA A 310 13.45 -19.51 -16.52
C ALA A 310 12.66 -19.43 -15.20
N LEU A 311 13.06 -20.22 -14.21
CA LEU A 311 12.48 -20.17 -12.86
C LEU A 311 13.33 -19.24 -11.99
N GLU A 312 12.72 -18.20 -11.44
CA GLU A 312 13.37 -17.26 -10.53
C GLU A 312 12.69 -17.30 -9.15
N SER A 313 13.46 -17.65 -8.12
CA SER A 313 12.98 -17.73 -6.73
C SER A 313 13.17 -16.41 -6.01
N HIS A 314 12.14 -15.97 -5.29
CA HIS A 314 12.14 -14.78 -4.45
C HIS A 314 11.57 -15.11 -3.06
N PRO A 315 12.34 -15.78 -2.20
CA PRO A 315 11.87 -16.24 -0.89
C PRO A 315 11.41 -15.10 0.02
N GLU A 316 11.94 -13.89 -0.15
CA GLU A 316 11.60 -12.69 0.62
C GLU A 316 10.17 -12.19 0.39
N ILE A 317 9.60 -12.47 -0.78
CA ILE A 317 8.20 -12.20 -1.14
C ILE A 317 7.41 -13.49 -1.38
N ARG A 318 8.01 -14.65 -1.03
CA ARG A 318 7.41 -15.98 -1.18
C ARG A 318 6.93 -16.25 -2.60
N ALA A 319 7.68 -15.79 -3.59
CA ALA A 319 7.27 -15.85 -4.99
C ALA A 319 8.22 -16.67 -5.84
N VAL A 320 7.68 -17.29 -6.88
CA VAL A 320 8.45 -17.89 -7.98
C VAL A 320 7.94 -17.32 -9.30
N TYR A 321 8.86 -16.84 -10.13
CA TYR A 321 8.54 -16.32 -11.46
C TYR A 321 8.92 -17.33 -12.52
N LEU A 322 7.99 -17.59 -13.45
CA LEU A 322 8.20 -18.33 -14.67
C LEU A 322 8.39 -17.30 -15.79
N ARG A 323 9.64 -17.05 -16.18
CA ARG A 323 9.97 -16.06 -17.22
C ARG A 323 10.14 -16.72 -18.58
N HIS A 324 9.36 -16.29 -19.55
CA HIS A 324 9.56 -16.63 -20.95
C HIS A 324 10.58 -15.67 -21.59
N ALA A 325 11.30 -16.13 -22.62
CA ALA A 325 12.37 -15.34 -23.25
C ALA A 325 11.85 -14.12 -24.05
N GLY A 326 10.56 -14.10 -24.37
CA GLY A 326 9.84 -12.98 -24.98
C GLY A 326 8.38 -12.99 -24.55
N ASP A 327 7.55 -12.18 -25.20
CA ASP A 327 6.11 -12.22 -24.97
C ASP A 327 5.58 -13.61 -25.35
N LEU A 328 4.63 -14.10 -24.56
CA LEU A 328 3.86 -15.28 -24.90
C LEU A 328 3.07 -14.96 -26.17
N PRO A 329 3.11 -15.84 -27.18
CA PRO A 329 2.19 -15.74 -28.30
C PRO A 329 0.73 -15.67 -27.82
N PRO A 330 -0.18 -15.14 -28.65
CA PRO A 330 -1.61 -15.25 -28.38
C PRO A 330 -2.01 -16.74 -28.25
N GLY A 331 -2.79 -17.09 -27.23
CA GLY A 331 -3.16 -18.48 -26.94
C GLY A 331 -3.68 -18.75 -25.53
N LEU A 332 -4.29 -19.94 -25.36
CA LEU A 332 -4.63 -20.50 -24.05
C LEU A 332 -3.42 -21.18 -23.42
N TYR A 333 -3.12 -20.84 -22.17
CA TYR A 333 -2.00 -21.39 -21.40
C TYR A 333 -2.48 -22.09 -20.14
N GLN A 334 -1.77 -23.14 -19.75
CA GLN A 334 -1.94 -23.81 -18.46
C GLN A 334 -0.63 -23.76 -17.68
N VAL A 335 -0.72 -23.33 -16.43
CA VAL A 335 0.36 -23.47 -15.44
C VAL A 335 0.12 -24.73 -14.63
N ARG A 336 1.14 -25.58 -14.53
CA ARG A 336 1.10 -26.81 -13.73
C ARG A 336 2.10 -26.72 -12.58
N VAL A 337 1.61 -26.88 -11.36
CA VAL A 337 2.37 -26.86 -10.12
C VAL A 337 2.28 -28.24 -9.49
N ALA A 338 3.39 -28.96 -9.42
CA ALA A 338 3.42 -30.33 -8.93
C ALA A 338 3.51 -30.41 -7.40
N GLU A 339 2.96 -31.48 -6.83
CA GLU A 339 3.08 -31.84 -5.41
C GLU A 339 4.53 -32.11 -4.94
N THR A 340 5.49 -32.21 -5.87
CA THR A 340 6.91 -32.41 -5.55
C THR A 340 7.59 -31.15 -5.02
N LEU A 341 6.96 -29.98 -5.17
CA LEU A 341 7.44 -28.75 -4.55
C LEU A 341 7.40 -28.88 -3.03
N THR A 342 8.46 -28.44 -2.37
CA THR A 342 8.50 -28.38 -0.91
C THR A 342 8.78 -26.97 -0.44
N ASP A 343 8.34 -26.68 0.78
CA ASP A 343 8.89 -25.59 1.57
C ASP A 343 10.37 -25.87 1.93
N LEU A 344 10.95 -24.97 2.72
CA LEU A 344 12.31 -25.13 3.25
C LEU A 344 12.45 -26.27 4.27
N ALA A 345 11.38 -26.62 4.99
CA ALA A 345 11.35 -27.71 5.97
C ALA A 345 11.18 -29.11 5.33
N GLY A 346 10.87 -29.17 4.03
CA GLY A 346 10.62 -30.39 3.27
C GLY A 346 9.15 -30.83 3.23
N ASN A 347 8.20 -30.05 3.74
CA ASN A 347 6.79 -30.36 3.58
C ASN A 347 6.38 -30.13 2.12
N ARG A 348 5.71 -31.12 1.54
CA ARG A 348 5.26 -31.09 0.15
C ARG A 348 3.98 -30.30 0.02
N LEU A 349 3.81 -29.61 -1.10
CA LEU A 349 2.53 -29.06 -1.52
C LEU A 349 1.44 -30.15 -1.44
N ALA A 350 0.32 -29.84 -0.79
CA ALA A 350 -0.67 -30.85 -0.39
C ALA A 350 -1.33 -31.59 -1.56
N ALA A 351 -1.46 -30.92 -2.71
CA ALA A 351 -1.98 -31.47 -3.95
C ALA A 351 -1.41 -30.66 -5.14
N PRO A 352 -1.32 -31.22 -6.35
CA PRO A 352 -0.97 -30.44 -7.53
C PRO A 352 -1.99 -29.33 -7.77
N VAL A 353 -1.52 -28.17 -8.23
CA VAL A 353 -2.36 -27.03 -8.58
C VAL A 353 -2.17 -26.72 -10.05
N ASN A 354 -3.26 -26.68 -10.80
CA ASN A 354 -3.26 -26.29 -12.20
C ASN A 354 -4.27 -25.17 -12.39
N PHE A 355 -3.91 -24.18 -13.21
CA PHE A 355 -4.83 -23.13 -13.62
C PHE A 355 -4.50 -22.70 -15.04
N THR A 356 -5.48 -22.15 -15.72
CA THR A 356 -5.34 -21.60 -17.08
C THR A 356 -5.43 -20.08 -17.06
N PHE A 357 -4.91 -19.46 -18.11
CA PHE A 357 -5.11 -18.05 -18.46
C PHE A 357 -4.94 -17.93 -19.97
N ARG A 358 -5.45 -16.85 -20.58
CA ARG A 358 -5.35 -16.64 -22.03
C ARG A 358 -4.62 -15.35 -22.32
N ALA A 359 -3.64 -15.41 -23.22
CA ALA A 359 -2.89 -14.25 -23.69
C ALA A 359 -3.38 -13.84 -25.08
N TYR A 360 -3.47 -12.54 -25.37
CA TYR A 360 -3.93 -12.01 -26.65
C TYR A 360 -2.97 -10.97 -27.24
N SER A 361 -3.07 -10.74 -28.55
CA SER A 361 -2.35 -9.67 -29.26
C SER A 361 -3.01 -8.29 -29.15
N PHE A 362 -4.34 -8.25 -28.89
CA PHE A 362 -5.23 -7.10 -29.11
C PHE A 362 -5.28 -6.59 -30.56
N GLU A 363 -4.91 -7.43 -31.52
CA GLU A 363 -5.24 -7.16 -32.93
C GLU A 363 -6.75 -7.39 -33.11
N ASP A 364 -7.43 -6.41 -33.69
CA ASP A 364 -8.86 -6.37 -34.01
C ASP A 364 -8.93 -5.73 -35.41
N ALA A 365 -8.91 -6.58 -36.44
CA ALA A 365 -8.67 -6.18 -37.81
C ALA A 365 -9.88 -5.53 -38.47
N ASP A 366 -11.09 -5.75 -37.95
CA ASP A 366 -12.32 -5.16 -38.44
C ASP A 366 -12.93 -4.09 -37.51
N ALA A 367 -12.36 -3.92 -36.32
CA ALA A 367 -12.69 -2.91 -35.31
C ALA A 367 -14.10 -3.08 -34.72
N ASP A 368 -14.53 -4.32 -34.51
CA ASP A 368 -15.82 -4.63 -33.91
C ASP A 368 -15.79 -4.80 -32.39
N GLY A 369 -14.59 -4.80 -31.78
CA GLY A 369 -14.39 -4.92 -30.34
C GLY A 369 -14.00 -6.32 -29.87
N LEU A 370 -13.92 -7.31 -30.76
CA LEU A 370 -13.45 -8.65 -30.47
C LEU A 370 -12.04 -8.86 -31.06
N PRO A 371 -11.03 -9.31 -30.29
CA PRO A 371 -9.71 -9.55 -30.87
C PRO A 371 -9.70 -10.74 -31.86
N ASP A 372 -8.92 -10.63 -32.94
CA ASP A 372 -8.79 -11.61 -34.05
C ASP A 372 -8.63 -13.07 -33.59
N GLU A 373 -7.84 -13.28 -32.53
CA GLU A 373 -7.60 -14.61 -31.98
C GLU A 373 -8.85 -15.22 -31.36
N LEU A 374 -9.66 -14.38 -30.69
CA LEU A 374 -10.88 -14.82 -30.06
C LEU A 374 -12.00 -14.99 -31.07
N GLU A 375 -12.10 -14.13 -32.06
CA GLU A 375 -13.01 -14.33 -33.20
C GLU A 375 -12.81 -15.70 -33.83
N THR A 376 -11.55 -16.05 -34.12
CA THR A 376 -11.21 -17.37 -34.66
C THR A 376 -11.64 -18.51 -33.72
N ALA A 377 -11.49 -18.33 -32.40
CA ALA A 377 -11.88 -19.33 -31.40
C ALA A 377 -13.40 -19.47 -31.23
N LEU A 378 -14.16 -18.38 -31.42
CA LEU A 378 -15.63 -18.34 -31.38
C LEU A 378 -16.26 -18.72 -32.73
N GLY A 379 -15.46 -18.83 -33.79
CA GLY A 379 -15.91 -19.22 -35.13
C GLY A 379 -16.34 -18.06 -36.03
N TYR A 380 -15.93 -16.84 -35.67
CA TYR A 380 -16.07 -15.61 -36.44
C TYR A 380 -14.88 -15.38 -37.40
N ASP A 381 -15.07 -14.55 -38.41
CA ASP A 381 -14.08 -14.15 -39.41
C ASP A 381 -13.44 -12.81 -38.98
N PRO A 382 -12.14 -12.78 -38.61
CA PRO A 382 -11.48 -11.58 -38.08
C PRO A 382 -11.45 -10.34 -38.97
N THR A 383 -11.93 -10.46 -40.20
CA THR A 383 -11.93 -9.38 -41.18
C THR A 383 -13.33 -8.83 -41.46
N ARG A 384 -14.34 -9.29 -40.72
CA ARG A 384 -15.75 -9.02 -40.96
C ARG A 384 -16.47 -8.69 -39.66
N THR A 385 -16.78 -7.41 -39.49
CA THR A 385 -17.53 -6.91 -38.32
C THR A 385 -18.88 -7.55 -38.03
N ASP A 386 -19.41 -8.40 -38.91
CA ASP A 386 -20.62 -9.20 -38.74
C ASP A 386 -20.42 -10.45 -39.63
N SER A 387 -19.91 -11.52 -39.00
CA SER A 387 -19.55 -12.74 -39.70
C SER A 387 -20.77 -13.48 -40.25
N ASN A 388 -21.89 -13.46 -39.52
CA ASN A 388 -23.08 -14.24 -39.84
C ASN A 388 -24.13 -13.45 -40.67
N GLY A 389 -23.97 -12.14 -40.79
CA GLY A 389 -24.83 -11.24 -41.57
C GLY A 389 -26.19 -10.95 -40.94
N ASN A 390 -26.33 -11.09 -39.61
CA ASN A 390 -27.60 -10.88 -38.89
C ASN A 390 -27.82 -9.41 -38.49
N GLY A 391 -26.82 -8.53 -38.66
CA GLY A 391 -26.87 -7.12 -38.32
C GLY A 391 -26.41 -6.76 -36.90
N VAL A 392 -25.94 -7.74 -36.12
CA VAL A 392 -25.22 -7.58 -34.85
C VAL A 392 -23.74 -7.82 -35.14
N ARG A 393 -22.85 -7.05 -34.50
CA ARG A 393 -21.42 -7.25 -34.69
C ARG A 393 -20.95 -8.45 -33.89
N ASP A 394 -19.89 -9.13 -34.30
CA ASP A 394 -19.43 -10.33 -33.59
C ASP A 394 -19.02 -9.98 -32.15
N GLY A 395 -18.41 -8.82 -31.91
CA GLY A 395 -18.17 -8.27 -30.56
C GLY A 395 -19.43 -7.89 -29.75
N ASP A 396 -20.58 -7.70 -30.39
CA ASP A 396 -21.87 -7.34 -29.76
C ASP A 396 -22.81 -8.56 -29.61
N GLU A 397 -22.42 -9.75 -30.11
CA GLU A 397 -23.21 -10.98 -29.99
C GLU A 397 -23.24 -11.49 -28.54
N ASP A 398 -24.29 -12.25 -28.23
CA ASP A 398 -24.56 -12.90 -26.93
C ASP A 398 -24.89 -14.39 -27.22
N PRO A 399 -23.87 -15.25 -27.37
CA PRO A 399 -24.06 -16.61 -27.87
C PRO A 399 -24.73 -17.55 -26.86
N ASP A 400 -24.55 -17.30 -25.57
CA ASP A 400 -25.03 -18.15 -24.48
C ASP A 400 -26.32 -17.63 -23.82
N GLY A 401 -26.71 -16.39 -24.10
CA GLY A 401 -28.00 -15.80 -23.73
C GLY A 401 -28.06 -15.26 -22.31
N ASP A 402 -26.91 -14.94 -21.70
CA ASP A 402 -26.82 -14.39 -20.35
C ASP A 402 -26.96 -12.85 -20.32
N GLY A 403 -27.01 -12.20 -21.50
CA GLY A 403 -27.19 -10.78 -21.67
C GLY A 403 -25.92 -9.93 -21.60
N LEU A 404 -24.73 -10.55 -21.59
CA LEU A 404 -23.46 -9.89 -21.83
C LEU A 404 -23.06 -10.01 -23.30
N THR A 405 -22.33 -9.01 -23.82
CA THR A 405 -21.77 -9.08 -25.17
C THR A 405 -20.40 -9.77 -25.14
N ASN A 406 -20.05 -10.48 -26.21
CA ASN A 406 -18.73 -11.09 -26.37
C ASN A 406 -17.58 -10.13 -26.00
N SER A 407 -17.64 -8.88 -26.47
CA SER A 407 -16.61 -7.88 -26.16
C SER A 407 -16.58 -7.48 -24.68
N PHE A 408 -17.73 -7.37 -24.01
CA PHE A 408 -17.79 -7.05 -22.58
C PHE A 408 -17.27 -8.22 -21.75
N GLU A 409 -17.68 -9.44 -22.05
CA GLU A 409 -17.22 -10.64 -21.36
C GLU A 409 -15.70 -10.78 -21.39
N VAL A 410 -15.12 -10.49 -22.55
CA VAL A 410 -13.69 -10.72 -22.80
C VAL A 410 -12.84 -9.55 -22.31
N LEU A 411 -13.32 -8.32 -22.47
CA LEU A 411 -12.53 -7.13 -22.19
C LEU A 411 -12.84 -6.50 -20.83
N ARG A 412 -13.97 -6.84 -20.21
CA ARG A 412 -14.45 -6.23 -18.96
C ARG A 412 -14.68 -7.27 -17.86
N SER A 413 -15.66 -8.16 -17.97
CA SER A 413 -16.04 -9.08 -16.86
C SER A 413 -15.16 -10.33 -16.74
N GLN A 414 -14.31 -10.63 -17.72
CA GLN A 414 -13.42 -11.81 -17.74
C GLN A 414 -14.18 -13.16 -17.71
N THR A 415 -15.33 -13.21 -18.37
CA THR A 415 -16.21 -14.38 -18.49
C THR A 415 -16.03 -15.09 -19.84
N ASP A 416 -16.57 -16.30 -19.99
CA ASP A 416 -16.49 -17.14 -21.19
C ASP A 416 -17.76 -16.95 -22.04
N PRO A 417 -17.68 -16.34 -23.26
CA PRO A 417 -18.86 -16.00 -24.05
C PRO A 417 -19.70 -17.17 -24.58
N LEU A 418 -19.30 -18.40 -24.30
CA LEU A 418 -20.03 -19.60 -24.65
C LEU A 418 -20.71 -20.25 -23.44
N ARG A 419 -20.67 -19.61 -22.26
CA ARG A 419 -21.10 -20.16 -20.98
C ARG A 419 -21.74 -19.09 -20.08
N HIS A 420 -23.07 -19.12 -20.00
CA HIS A 420 -23.86 -18.28 -19.09
C HIS A 420 -23.50 -18.34 -17.58
N ASP A 421 -22.66 -19.28 -17.15
CA ASP A 421 -22.14 -19.43 -15.79
C ASP A 421 -20.71 -20.01 -15.93
N THR A 422 -19.73 -19.10 -16.01
CA THR A 422 -18.33 -19.43 -16.29
C THR A 422 -17.71 -20.27 -15.17
N ASP A 423 -17.97 -19.89 -13.93
CA ASP A 423 -17.36 -20.51 -12.75
C ASP A 423 -18.18 -21.68 -12.15
N GLY A 424 -19.43 -21.86 -12.60
CA GLY A 424 -20.33 -22.93 -12.19
C GLY A 424 -20.91 -22.74 -10.79
N ASN A 425 -20.94 -21.50 -10.27
CA ASN A 425 -21.41 -21.20 -8.92
C ASN A 425 -22.94 -21.12 -8.80
N GLY A 426 -23.66 -21.10 -9.92
CA GLY A 426 -25.12 -21.06 -10.01
C GLY A 426 -25.72 -19.65 -10.08
N VAL A 427 -24.90 -18.61 -10.24
CA VAL A 427 -25.27 -17.25 -10.64
C VAL A 427 -24.86 -17.11 -12.11
N GLU A 428 -25.71 -16.50 -12.93
CA GLU A 428 -25.35 -16.24 -14.34
C GLU A 428 -24.32 -15.11 -14.41
N ASP A 429 -23.39 -15.18 -15.35
CA ASP A 429 -22.28 -14.22 -15.50
C ASP A 429 -22.82 -12.77 -15.58
N GLY A 430 -23.89 -12.51 -16.34
CA GLY A 430 -24.57 -11.21 -16.39
C GLY A 430 -25.20 -10.71 -15.08
N GLU A 431 -25.45 -11.59 -14.11
CA GLU A 431 -26.02 -11.28 -12.80
C GLU A 431 -24.95 -11.27 -11.68
N GLU A 432 -23.69 -11.57 -12.00
CA GLU A 432 -22.59 -11.48 -11.03
C GLU A 432 -22.24 -10.02 -10.68
N ASP A 433 -21.71 -9.84 -9.47
CA ASP A 433 -21.22 -8.58 -8.89
C ASP A 433 -19.80 -8.83 -8.33
N PRO A 434 -18.77 -8.84 -9.20
CA PRO A 434 -17.42 -9.27 -8.83
C PRO A 434 -16.74 -8.32 -7.83
N ASP A 435 -16.99 -7.02 -7.94
CA ASP A 435 -16.36 -5.98 -7.14
C ASP A 435 -17.16 -5.57 -5.88
N ARG A 436 -18.41 -6.03 -5.79
CA ARG A 436 -19.33 -5.89 -4.65
C ARG A 436 -19.82 -4.48 -4.43
N ASP A 437 -19.98 -3.72 -5.49
CA ASP A 437 -20.54 -2.38 -5.46
C ASP A 437 -22.08 -2.35 -5.54
N SER A 438 -22.72 -3.51 -5.74
CA SER A 438 -24.17 -3.72 -5.92
C SER A 438 -24.71 -3.42 -7.33
N LEU A 439 -23.83 -3.24 -8.32
CA LEU A 439 -24.14 -3.37 -9.74
C LEU A 439 -23.82 -4.80 -10.18
N SER A 440 -24.59 -5.30 -11.15
CA SER A 440 -24.26 -6.57 -11.79
C SER A 440 -23.53 -6.29 -13.10
N ASN A 441 -22.76 -7.26 -13.60
CA ASN A 441 -22.07 -7.18 -14.88
C ASN A 441 -22.96 -6.61 -16.01
N ARG A 442 -24.23 -7.05 -16.11
CA ARG A 442 -25.17 -6.54 -17.12
C ARG A 442 -25.53 -5.05 -16.93
N ARG A 443 -25.64 -4.59 -15.68
CA ARG A 443 -25.87 -3.17 -15.38
C ARG A 443 -24.64 -2.34 -15.72
N GLU A 444 -23.47 -2.87 -15.43
CA GLU A 444 -22.19 -2.22 -15.69
C GLU A 444 -21.91 -2.12 -17.19
N GLN A 445 -22.20 -3.18 -17.95
CA GLN A 445 -22.21 -3.13 -19.42
C GLN A 445 -23.08 -2.00 -19.95
N THR A 446 -24.27 -1.81 -19.38
CA THR A 446 -25.19 -0.75 -19.78
C THR A 446 -24.69 0.64 -19.37
N ALA A 447 -24.01 0.74 -18.22
CA ALA A 447 -23.43 1.97 -17.69
C ALA A 447 -22.07 2.33 -18.31
N GLY A 448 -21.42 1.38 -18.98
CA GLY A 448 -20.05 1.52 -19.48
C GLY A 448 -18.98 1.47 -18.39
N THR A 449 -19.31 0.99 -17.19
CA THR A 449 -18.41 0.88 -16.04
C THR A 449 -17.56 -0.39 -16.08
N ASP A 450 -16.57 -0.48 -15.19
CA ASP A 450 -15.66 -1.62 -15.08
C ASP A 450 -16.14 -2.61 -13.99
N PRO A 451 -16.59 -3.83 -14.36
CA PRO A 451 -17.12 -4.85 -13.43
C PRO A 451 -16.16 -5.36 -12.36
N LEU A 452 -14.90 -4.95 -12.43
CA LEU A 452 -13.87 -5.30 -11.48
C LEU A 452 -13.43 -4.11 -10.62
N ASN A 453 -14.10 -2.96 -10.75
CA ASN A 453 -13.72 -1.72 -10.08
C ASN A 453 -14.94 -0.87 -9.64
N PRO A 454 -15.17 -0.70 -8.33
CA PRO A 454 -16.41 -0.10 -7.80
C PRO A 454 -16.49 1.44 -7.93
N ASP A 455 -15.48 2.05 -8.56
CA ASP A 455 -15.27 3.48 -8.78
C ASP A 455 -14.47 3.60 -10.08
N THR A 456 -15.18 3.55 -11.21
CA THR A 456 -14.62 3.35 -12.55
C THR A 456 -13.66 4.47 -12.94
N ASP A 457 -13.97 5.72 -12.60
CA ASP A 457 -13.15 6.88 -12.95
C ASP A 457 -12.13 7.29 -11.86
N GLY A 458 -12.24 6.70 -10.67
CA GLY A 458 -11.29 6.83 -9.57
C GLY A 458 -11.40 8.16 -8.81
N ASP A 459 -12.57 8.80 -8.81
CA ASP A 459 -12.78 10.10 -8.17
C ASP A 459 -13.29 10.04 -6.72
N SER A 460 -13.43 8.82 -6.20
CA SER A 460 -13.96 8.47 -4.87
C SER A 460 -15.49 8.50 -4.72
N LEU A 461 -16.24 8.64 -5.82
CA LEU A 461 -17.66 8.29 -5.89
C LEU A 461 -17.82 6.86 -6.41
N PRO A 462 -18.64 6.01 -5.76
CA PRO A 462 -18.90 4.67 -6.29
C PRO A 462 -19.89 4.68 -7.46
N ASP A 463 -19.66 3.81 -8.44
CA ASP A 463 -20.46 3.73 -9.68
C ASP A 463 -21.97 3.56 -9.40
N TRP A 464 -22.34 2.69 -8.46
CA TRP A 464 -23.74 2.50 -8.07
C TRP A 464 -24.40 3.79 -7.57
N TRP A 465 -23.66 4.64 -6.86
CA TRP A 465 -24.19 5.88 -6.28
C TRP A 465 -24.40 6.91 -7.37
N GLU A 466 -23.45 7.00 -8.30
CA GLU A 466 -23.50 7.91 -9.43
C GLU A 466 -24.64 7.59 -10.37
N LEU A 467 -24.83 6.32 -10.70
CA LEU A 467 -25.99 5.87 -11.49
C LEU A 467 -27.32 6.15 -10.78
N LEU A 468 -27.37 5.98 -9.46
CA LEU A 468 -28.57 6.27 -8.67
C LEU A 468 -28.91 7.77 -8.65
N HIS A 469 -27.89 8.63 -8.62
CA HIS A 469 -28.04 10.08 -8.58
C HIS A 469 -27.82 10.74 -9.94
N GLY A 470 -27.70 9.99 -11.03
CA GLY A 470 -27.57 10.55 -12.38
C GLY A 470 -26.31 11.39 -12.64
N THR A 471 -25.25 11.24 -11.83
CA THR A 471 -23.90 11.70 -12.19
C THR A 471 -23.24 10.66 -13.12
N ASN A 472 -21.99 10.90 -13.55
CA ASN A 472 -21.38 10.08 -14.59
C ASN A 472 -20.17 9.27 -14.06
N PRO A 473 -20.30 7.94 -13.88
CA PRO A 473 -19.24 7.10 -13.32
C PRO A 473 -17.99 6.92 -14.19
N ASN A 474 -17.98 7.55 -15.37
CA ASN A 474 -16.87 7.50 -16.30
C ASN A 474 -16.15 8.86 -16.41
N VAL A 475 -16.51 9.84 -15.58
CA VAL A 475 -15.98 11.21 -15.64
C VAL A 475 -15.79 11.75 -14.22
N ALA A 476 -14.53 11.87 -13.81
CA ALA A 476 -14.17 12.36 -12.48
C ALA A 476 -14.76 13.75 -12.18
N ASP A 477 -15.93 13.76 -11.56
CA ASP A 477 -16.82 14.91 -11.36
C ASP A 477 -17.17 15.15 -9.88
N ALA A 478 -16.63 14.36 -8.95
CA ALA A 478 -16.75 14.47 -7.50
C ALA A 478 -16.57 15.89 -6.93
N GLN A 479 -15.76 16.73 -7.58
CA GLN A 479 -15.46 18.10 -7.16
C GLN A 479 -16.32 19.16 -7.86
N LEU A 480 -17.19 18.76 -8.78
CA LEU A 480 -18.16 19.64 -9.41
C LEU A 480 -19.36 19.85 -8.47
N ASP A 481 -19.98 21.01 -8.61
CA ASP A 481 -21.22 21.42 -7.96
C ASP A 481 -22.29 21.41 -9.05
N THR A 482 -22.94 20.25 -9.21
CA THR A 482 -23.79 19.95 -10.38
C THR A 482 -25.05 20.80 -10.39
N ASP A 483 -25.61 21.12 -9.22
CA ASP A 483 -26.85 21.90 -9.08
C ASP A 483 -26.64 23.37 -8.68
N ALA A 484 -25.38 23.78 -8.48
CA ALA A 484 -24.93 25.13 -8.18
C ALA A 484 -25.40 25.66 -6.81
N ASP A 485 -25.50 24.80 -5.81
CA ASP A 485 -25.91 25.16 -4.45
C ASP A 485 -24.73 25.44 -3.49
N GLY A 486 -23.51 25.16 -3.96
CA GLY A 486 -22.26 25.37 -3.26
C GLY A 486 -21.69 24.14 -2.55
N GLN A 487 -22.29 22.96 -2.68
CA GLN A 487 -21.69 21.67 -2.31
C GLN A 487 -21.20 20.92 -3.55
N SER A 488 -20.09 20.19 -3.42
CA SER A 488 -19.66 19.30 -4.50
C SER A 488 -20.37 17.95 -4.44
N ASN A 489 -20.44 17.22 -5.56
CA ASN A 489 -21.02 15.88 -5.63
C ASN A 489 -20.47 14.95 -4.51
N TRP A 490 -19.17 15.05 -4.21
CA TRP A 490 -18.53 14.35 -3.10
C TRP A 490 -19.02 14.79 -1.72
N GLU A 491 -19.18 16.09 -1.47
CA GLU A 491 -19.70 16.59 -0.21
C GLU A 491 -21.14 16.10 0.02
N GLU A 492 -21.91 16.00 -1.05
CA GLU A 492 -23.27 15.48 -1.05
C GLU A 492 -23.34 13.97 -0.87
N PHE A 493 -22.44 13.21 -1.50
CA PHE A 493 -22.23 11.80 -1.19
C PHE A 493 -21.87 11.60 0.28
N VAL A 494 -21.11 12.51 0.90
CA VAL A 494 -20.75 12.47 2.33
C VAL A 494 -21.87 13.02 3.25
N ALA A 495 -22.79 13.83 2.73
CA ALA A 495 -23.93 14.37 3.45
C ALA A 495 -25.22 13.54 3.30
N GLY A 496 -25.31 12.72 2.25
CA GLY A 496 -26.50 11.96 1.86
C GLY A 496 -27.58 12.85 1.30
N THR A 497 -27.15 13.85 0.53
CA THR A 497 -28.00 14.78 -0.19
C THR A 497 -28.00 14.44 -1.68
N ASP A 498 -28.73 15.20 -2.49
CA ASP A 498 -29.00 14.85 -3.89
C ASP A 498 -28.31 15.88 -4.79
N PRO A 499 -27.28 15.49 -5.57
CA PRO A 499 -26.46 16.40 -6.36
C PRO A 499 -27.15 17.07 -7.53
N ASN A 500 -28.44 16.79 -7.74
CA ASN A 500 -29.24 17.44 -8.76
C ASN A 500 -30.40 18.26 -8.18
N ASP A 501 -30.50 18.39 -6.86
CA ASP A 501 -31.53 19.19 -6.20
C ASP A 501 -30.90 20.30 -5.35
N PRO A 502 -30.91 21.57 -5.81
CA PRO A 502 -30.29 22.68 -5.07
C PRO A 502 -31.02 23.03 -3.76
N GLY A 503 -32.12 22.34 -3.44
CA GLY A 503 -32.78 22.37 -2.14
C GLY A 503 -32.27 21.31 -1.15
N SER A 504 -31.56 20.29 -1.63
CA SER A 504 -31.09 19.11 -0.92
C SER A 504 -29.62 19.28 -0.56
N TYR A 505 -29.35 19.86 0.61
CA TYR A 505 -27.98 20.14 1.03
C TYR A 505 -27.86 20.17 2.54
N LEU A 506 -26.66 19.86 3.04
CA LEU A 506 -26.39 19.86 4.48
C LEU A 506 -26.60 21.27 5.07
N LYS A 507 -27.66 21.42 5.87
CA LYS A 507 -27.99 22.70 6.51
C LYS A 507 -28.59 22.53 7.89
N ILE A 508 -28.52 23.62 8.66
CA ILE A 508 -29.35 23.78 9.84
C ILE A 508 -30.69 24.34 9.38
N ASP A 509 -31.75 23.54 9.47
CA ASP A 509 -33.10 23.93 9.05
C ASP A 509 -33.68 25.03 9.92
N ARG A 510 -33.43 24.98 11.23
CA ARG A 510 -33.99 25.95 12.17
C ARG A 510 -33.13 26.19 13.40
N LEU A 511 -33.04 27.46 13.79
CA LEU A 511 -32.53 27.91 15.07
C LEU A 511 -33.61 28.70 15.81
N TRP A 512 -33.80 28.44 17.10
CA TRP A 512 -34.64 29.31 17.94
C TRP A 512 -34.10 29.41 19.36
N ALA A 513 -34.23 30.61 19.94
CA ALA A 513 -33.87 30.89 21.32
C ALA A 513 -35.07 30.73 22.26
N SER A 514 -34.78 30.34 23.49
CA SER A 514 -35.74 30.17 24.58
C SER A 514 -35.12 30.64 25.89
N ALA A 515 -35.92 30.70 26.97
CA ALA A 515 -35.40 31.02 28.30
C ALA A 515 -34.33 30.03 28.81
N SER A 516 -34.24 28.84 28.20
CA SER A 516 -33.30 27.77 28.53
C SER A 516 -32.12 27.63 27.57
N GLY A 517 -31.92 28.59 26.65
CA GLY A 517 -30.84 28.56 25.65
C GLY A 517 -31.35 28.46 24.21
N VAL A 518 -30.49 28.06 23.27
CA VAL A 518 -30.80 27.93 21.83
C VAL A 518 -31.02 26.47 21.47
N THR A 519 -31.93 26.18 20.54
CA THR A 519 -32.08 24.83 19.96
C THR A 519 -31.70 24.86 18.49
N VAL A 520 -30.90 23.88 18.09
CA VAL A 520 -30.49 23.60 16.71
C VAL A 520 -31.32 22.44 16.19
N GLU A 521 -32.01 22.63 15.07
CA GLU A 521 -32.77 21.60 14.37
C GLU A 521 -32.26 21.43 12.94
N PHE A 522 -32.06 20.17 12.54
CA PHE A 522 -31.67 19.79 11.18
C PHE A 522 -32.21 18.40 10.84
N LEU A 523 -32.39 18.11 9.55
CA LEU A 523 -32.66 16.77 9.05
C LEU A 523 -31.39 15.90 9.09
N ALA A 524 -31.35 14.93 10.00
CA ALA A 524 -30.31 13.91 10.02
C ALA A 524 -30.68 12.78 9.04
N VAL A 525 -29.81 12.55 8.05
CA VAL A 525 -29.94 11.49 7.05
C VAL A 525 -29.56 10.14 7.65
N SER A 526 -30.22 9.07 7.18
CA SER A 526 -29.97 7.71 7.62
C SER A 526 -28.51 7.31 7.45
N ASN A 527 -28.00 6.50 8.37
CA ASN A 527 -26.65 5.95 8.40
C ASN A 527 -25.52 6.98 8.47
N ARG A 528 -25.81 8.26 8.77
CA ARG A 528 -24.81 9.32 8.96
C ARG A 528 -24.78 9.83 10.38
N ALA A 529 -23.56 10.10 10.85
CA ALA A 529 -23.31 10.70 12.15
C ALA A 529 -22.88 12.15 11.97
N TYR A 530 -23.26 13.01 12.91
CA TYR A 530 -23.04 14.44 12.83
C TYR A 530 -22.38 14.97 14.08
N SER A 531 -21.66 16.08 13.94
CA SER A 531 -21.28 16.92 15.09
C SER A 531 -21.91 18.30 14.93
N VAL A 532 -22.50 18.79 16.03
CA VAL A 532 -22.94 20.17 16.15
C VAL A 532 -21.85 20.93 16.87
N LEU A 533 -21.42 22.02 16.25
CA LEU A 533 -20.33 22.85 16.73
C LEU A 533 -20.80 24.29 16.86
N PHE A 534 -20.16 25.07 17.73
CA PHE A 534 -20.46 26.48 17.92
C PHE A 534 -19.21 27.35 18.06
N LYS A 535 -19.38 28.65 17.88
CA LYS A 535 -18.40 29.68 18.28
C LYS A 535 -19.10 30.99 18.65
N ASP A 536 -18.47 31.79 19.49
CA ASP A 536 -19.07 33.02 20.01
C ASP A 536 -18.65 34.25 19.17
N ALA A 537 -17.64 34.12 18.31
CA ALA A 537 -17.32 35.13 17.30
C ALA A 537 -16.87 34.52 15.97
N LEU A 538 -17.22 35.17 14.85
CA LEU A 538 -16.91 34.66 13.51
C LEU A 538 -15.40 34.51 13.25
N LEU A 539 -14.57 35.35 13.87
CA LEU A 539 -13.12 35.37 13.70
C LEU A 539 -12.36 34.45 14.67
N GLU A 540 -13.06 33.70 15.54
CA GLU A 540 -12.40 32.70 16.39
C GLU A 540 -11.81 31.57 15.52
N PRO A 541 -10.57 31.14 15.79
CA PRO A 541 -9.85 30.20 14.94
C PRO A 541 -10.39 28.76 15.01
N PHE A 542 -11.16 28.42 16.05
CA PHE A 542 -11.62 27.06 16.30
C PHE A 542 -13.12 27.04 16.61
N TRP A 543 -13.77 25.96 16.20
CA TRP A 543 -15.13 25.64 16.60
C TRP A 543 -15.10 24.83 17.89
N SER A 544 -15.95 25.19 18.84
CA SER A 544 -16.18 24.41 20.05
C SER A 544 -17.22 23.31 19.79
N HIS A 545 -17.01 22.14 20.38
CA HIS A 545 -17.93 21.03 20.29
C HIS A 545 -19.17 21.26 21.17
N LEU A 546 -20.37 21.03 20.62
CA LEU A 546 -21.62 21.05 21.38
C LEU A 546 -22.12 19.63 21.67
N ALA A 547 -22.29 18.83 20.62
CA ALA A 547 -22.86 17.49 20.72
C ALA A 547 -22.57 16.66 19.48
N ASP A 548 -22.47 15.34 19.67
CA ASP A 548 -22.50 14.37 18.58
C ASP A 548 -23.87 13.73 18.46
N VAL A 549 -24.22 13.42 17.22
CA VAL A 549 -25.46 12.76 16.84
C VAL A 549 -25.08 11.45 16.17
N PRO A 550 -25.25 10.31 16.86
CA PRO A 550 -24.96 9.00 16.29
C PRO A 550 -25.81 8.72 15.04
N SER A 551 -25.26 7.89 14.15
CA SER A 551 -25.98 7.39 12.98
C SER A 551 -27.16 6.51 13.38
N GLN A 552 -28.23 6.57 12.59
CA GLN A 552 -29.44 5.76 12.77
C GLN A 552 -29.99 5.38 11.39
N PRO A 553 -30.77 4.28 11.26
CA PRO A 553 -31.16 3.74 9.96
C PRO A 553 -32.25 4.54 9.22
N THR A 554 -32.78 5.62 9.80
CA THR A 554 -33.89 6.38 9.22
C THR A 554 -33.63 7.88 9.28
N ASN A 555 -34.04 8.60 8.22
CA ASN A 555 -34.07 10.05 8.21
C ASN A 555 -34.94 10.59 9.35
N ARG A 556 -34.46 11.62 10.06
CA ARG A 556 -35.19 12.18 11.21
C ARG A 556 -34.85 13.65 11.42
N LEU A 557 -35.81 14.41 11.93
CA LEU A 557 -35.51 15.72 12.49
C LEU A 557 -34.77 15.55 13.81
N GLN A 558 -33.53 16.02 13.86
CA GLN A 558 -32.71 16.02 15.07
C GLN A 558 -32.77 17.40 15.73
N ARG A 559 -32.96 17.42 17.05
CA ARG A 559 -32.93 18.63 17.87
C ARG A 559 -31.84 18.53 18.91
N ILE A 560 -30.99 19.56 19.00
CA ILE A 560 -29.91 19.67 19.97
C ILE A 560 -30.07 20.97 20.73
N ALA A 561 -30.14 20.88 22.05
CA ALA A 561 -30.23 22.04 22.92
C ALA A 561 -28.83 22.51 23.33
N ASP A 562 -28.58 23.81 23.17
CA ASP A 562 -27.43 24.52 23.71
C ASP A 562 -27.87 25.40 24.90
N PRO A 563 -27.77 24.88 26.13
CA PRO A 563 -28.12 25.64 27.33
C PRO A 563 -27.06 26.69 27.70
N SER A 564 -25.88 26.64 27.08
CA SER A 564 -24.77 27.55 27.36
C SER A 564 -24.82 28.83 26.53
N ALA A 565 -25.76 28.91 25.58
CA ALA A 565 -25.95 30.07 24.73
C ALA A 565 -26.43 31.28 25.56
N GLY A 566 -25.52 32.22 25.82
CA GLY A 566 -25.79 33.47 26.51
C GLY A 566 -26.41 34.56 25.62
N PRO A 567 -26.51 35.81 26.09
CA PRO A 567 -27.07 36.93 25.32
C PRO A 567 -26.17 37.46 24.20
N ALA A 568 -24.97 36.90 24.03
CA ALA A 568 -24.02 37.26 22.98
C ALA A 568 -24.37 36.59 21.64
N LEU A 569 -23.81 37.10 20.54
CA LEU A 569 -23.90 36.44 19.23
C LEU A 569 -23.25 35.05 19.32
N ARG A 570 -23.94 34.03 18.81
CA ARG A 570 -23.44 32.65 18.72
C ARG A 570 -23.70 32.11 17.31
N PHE A 571 -22.69 31.44 16.75
CA PHE A 571 -22.72 30.83 15.44
C PHE A 571 -22.67 29.32 15.59
N TYR A 572 -23.39 28.60 14.72
CA TYR A 572 -23.44 27.14 14.71
C TYR A 572 -22.93 26.59 13.38
N ARG A 573 -22.34 25.40 13.42
CA ARG A 573 -21.96 24.62 12.25
C ARG A 573 -22.37 23.17 12.47
N LEU A 574 -22.90 22.58 11.41
CA LEU A 574 -23.15 21.16 11.30
C LEU A 574 -22.03 20.53 10.46
N SER A 575 -21.53 19.37 10.84
CA SER A 575 -20.56 18.61 10.03
C SER A 575 -20.91 17.12 9.99
N THR A 576 -20.63 16.49 8.85
CA THR A 576 -20.68 15.04 8.62
C THR A 576 -19.44 14.65 7.79
N PRO A 577 -18.76 13.53 8.10
CA PRO A 577 -18.96 12.68 9.27
C PRO A 577 -18.74 13.44 10.59
N ALA A 578 -19.13 12.86 11.73
CA ALA A 578 -18.91 13.47 13.03
C ALA A 578 -17.42 13.85 13.21
N ALA A 579 -17.18 15.08 13.65
CA ALA A 579 -15.84 15.61 13.90
C ALA A 579 -15.18 14.80 15.03
N ARG A 580 -14.02 14.22 14.75
CA ARG A 580 -13.23 13.45 15.72
C ARG A 580 -12.47 14.34 16.69
#